data_AF-A0A3L7SBP5-F1
#
_entry.id   AF-A0A3L7SBP5-F1
#
_cell.length_a   1.000
_cell.length_b   1.000
_cell.length_c   1.000
_cell.angle_alpha   90.00
_cell.angle_beta   90.00
_cell.angle_gamma   90.00
#
_symmetry.space_group_name_H-M   'P 1'
#
loop_
_entity.id
_entity.type
_entity.pdbx_description
1 polymer ?
#
loop_
_entity_poly.entity_id
_entity_poly.type
_entity_poly.pdbx_seq_one_letter_code
_entity_poly.pdbx_strand_id
1 'polypeptide(L)'
;MSFAGPRPKFAKNAARKKAKPRTKVKRRDPIFIDGARPRPMYVDYKDLELLGKLINRQGKIIGRRKSGCTAASQHAVTQAIKRARFMALLPYVAE
;
A
#
# COMPACT_ATOMS: atom_id res chain seq x y z
N MET A 1 4.71 -30.75 -58.50
CA MET A 1 4.26 -29.98 -57.33
C MET A 1 4.86 -30.61 -56.08
N SER A 2 5.92 -30.03 -55.49
CA SER A 2 6.39 -30.29 -54.11
C SER A 2 7.59 -29.38 -53.81
N PHE A 3 7.33 -28.18 -53.28
CA PHE A 3 8.38 -27.35 -52.67
C PHE A 3 8.25 -27.43 -51.15
N ALA A 4 9.00 -28.33 -50.53
CA ALA A 4 9.19 -28.35 -49.08
C ALA A 4 10.51 -27.62 -48.77
N GLY A 5 10.45 -26.28 -48.66
CA GLY A 5 11.56 -25.50 -48.10
C GLY A 5 11.72 -25.77 -46.60
N PRO A 6 12.94 -25.72 -46.04
CA PRO A 6 13.16 -25.95 -44.62
C PRO A 6 12.48 -24.84 -43.79
N ARG A 7 11.68 -25.24 -42.80
CA ARG A 7 11.02 -24.34 -41.85
C ARG A 7 12.06 -23.49 -41.10
N PRO A 8 11.85 -22.17 -40.93
CA PRO A 8 12.81 -21.32 -40.23
C PRO A 8 12.98 -21.79 -38.78
N LYS A 9 14.24 -21.90 -38.33
CA LYS A 9 14.57 -22.23 -36.94
C LYS A 9 14.17 -21.05 -36.06
N PHE A 10 13.17 -21.24 -35.19
CA PHE A 10 12.80 -20.25 -34.17
C PHE A 10 14.05 -19.84 -33.38
N ALA A 11 14.45 -18.57 -33.52
CA ALA A 11 15.57 -18.00 -32.79
C ALA A 11 15.27 -18.07 -31.29
N LYS A 12 16.20 -18.68 -30.53
CA LYS A 12 16.09 -18.81 -29.08
C LYS A 12 16.07 -17.42 -28.46
N ASN A 13 15.03 -17.13 -27.68
CA ASN A 13 14.83 -15.89 -26.95
C ASN A 13 16.12 -15.45 -26.25
N ALA A 14 16.63 -14.28 -26.64
CA ALA A 14 17.72 -13.61 -25.95
C ALA A 14 17.36 -13.48 -24.47
N ALA A 15 18.27 -13.90 -23.59
CA ALA A 15 18.11 -13.87 -22.15
C ALA A 15 17.70 -12.45 -21.72
N ARG A 16 16.44 -12.26 -21.35
CA ARG A 16 15.96 -11.04 -20.69
C ARG A 16 16.82 -10.88 -19.43
N LYS A 17 17.80 -9.97 -19.47
CA LYS A 17 18.61 -9.60 -18.31
C LYS A 17 17.63 -9.27 -17.17
N LYS A 18 17.55 -10.15 -16.16
CA LYS A 18 16.66 -9.93 -15.00
C LYS A 18 17.11 -8.63 -14.35
N ALA A 19 16.28 -7.60 -14.43
CA ALA A 19 16.55 -6.32 -13.78
C ALA A 19 16.77 -6.56 -12.28
N LYS A 20 17.86 -6.00 -11.73
CA LYS A 20 18.15 -6.12 -10.29
C LYS A 20 16.95 -5.59 -9.50
N PRO A 21 16.44 -6.33 -8.49
CA PRO A 21 15.31 -5.85 -7.69
C PRO A 21 15.72 -4.55 -6.99
N ARG A 22 15.04 -3.45 -7.30
CA ARG A 22 15.25 -2.18 -6.57
C ARG A 22 14.90 -2.41 -5.10
N THR A 23 15.89 -2.32 -4.22
CA THR A 23 15.70 -2.42 -2.77
C THR A 23 14.77 -1.29 -2.34
N LYS A 24 13.50 -1.60 -2.07
CA LYS A 24 12.53 -0.58 -1.63
C LYS A 24 12.95 -0.11 -0.24
N VAL A 25 13.16 1.20 -0.09
CA VAL A 25 13.42 1.83 1.21
C VAL A 25 12.29 1.42 2.17
N LYS A 26 12.65 0.90 3.36
CA LYS A 26 11.68 0.54 4.40
C LYS A 26 11.03 1.83 4.89
N ARG A 27 9.75 2.04 4.59
CA ARG A 27 9.00 3.17 5.13
C ARG A 27 8.84 3.00 6.63
N ARG A 28 9.10 4.07 7.38
CA ARG A 28 8.83 4.14 8.82
C ARG A 28 7.33 4.28 9.05
N ASP A 29 6.86 3.68 10.14
CA ASP A 29 5.45 3.69 10.50
C ASP A 29 5.09 5.08 11.04
N PRO A 30 4.09 5.76 10.47
CA PRO A 30 3.73 7.12 10.85
C PRO A 30 3.19 7.24 12.28
N ILE A 31 2.83 6.13 12.93
CA ILE A 31 2.30 6.12 14.31
C ILE A 31 3.41 5.93 15.35
N PHE A 32 4.63 5.64 14.93
CA PHE A 32 5.75 5.58 15.87
C PHE A 32 6.22 7.00 16.20
N ILE A 33 6.05 7.38 17.47
CA ILE A 33 6.59 8.61 18.05
C ILE A 33 7.93 8.23 18.68
N ASP A 34 9.01 8.95 18.34
CA ASP A 34 10.36 8.77 18.88
C ASP A 34 10.93 7.33 18.78
N GLY A 35 10.47 6.56 17.79
CA GLY A 35 10.89 5.16 17.60
C GLY A 35 10.22 4.16 18.54
N ALA A 36 9.31 4.60 19.40
CA ALA A 36 8.50 3.75 20.26
C ALA A 36 7.06 3.58 19.72
N ARG A 37 6.44 2.46 20.09
CA ARG A 37 5.00 2.23 19.85
C ARG A 37 4.21 2.84 21.00
N PRO A 38 3.22 3.70 20.76
CA PRO A 38 2.32 4.14 21.81
C PRO A 38 1.59 2.94 22.42
N ARG A 39 1.49 2.94 23.76
CA ARG A 39 0.76 1.94 24.54
C ARG A 39 -0.20 2.69 25.50
N PRO A 40 -1.52 2.47 25.42
CA PRO A 40 -2.22 1.62 24.46
C PRO A 40 -2.06 2.11 23.01
N MET A 41 -2.15 1.17 22.06
CA MET A 41 -2.11 1.50 20.63
C MET A 41 -3.45 2.11 20.22
N TYR A 42 -3.66 3.37 20.58
CA TYR A 42 -4.88 4.12 20.33
C TYR A 42 -4.62 5.22 19.30
N VAL A 43 -5.53 5.34 18.34
CA VAL A 43 -5.57 6.43 17.37
C VAL A 43 -6.95 7.06 17.51
N ASP A 44 -7.00 8.36 17.78
CA ASP A 44 -8.27 9.06 17.89
C ASP A 44 -8.94 9.16 16.52
N TYR A 45 -10.25 8.94 16.49
CA TYR A 45 -11.05 9.10 15.27
C TYR A 45 -11.28 10.57 14.93
N LYS A 46 -10.99 11.49 15.86
CA LYS A 46 -11.10 12.94 15.70
C LYS A 46 -9.88 13.58 15.03
N ASP A 47 -8.76 12.85 14.94
CA ASP A 47 -7.51 13.37 14.34
C ASP A 47 -7.56 13.29 12.80
N LEU A 48 -8.37 14.16 12.18
CA LEU A 48 -8.63 14.13 10.73
C LEU A 48 -7.38 14.34 9.89
N GLU A 49 -6.41 15.12 10.36
CA GLU A 49 -5.14 15.34 9.66
C GLU A 49 -4.31 14.05 9.54
N LEU A 50 -4.30 13.23 10.59
CA LEU A 50 -3.60 11.95 10.60
C LEU A 50 -4.35 10.93 9.74
N LEU A 51 -5.66 10.80 9.94
CA LEU A 51 -6.47 9.82 9.23
C LEU A 51 -6.60 10.14 7.74
N GLY A 52 -6.65 11.43 7.38
CA GLY A 52 -6.66 11.92 6.00
C GLY A 52 -5.42 11.49 5.20
N LYS A 53 -4.24 11.45 5.83
CA LYS A 53 -3.00 10.96 5.21
C LYS A 53 -3.00 9.44 4.97
N LEU A 54 -3.87 8.71 5.67
CA LEU A 54 -3.97 7.24 5.63
C LEU A 54 -5.12 6.74 4.74
N ILE A 55 -5.86 7.65 4.11
CA ILE A 55 -6.84 7.36 3.06
C ILE A 55 -6.32 7.85 1.71
N ASN A 56 -6.78 7.23 0.63
CA ASN A 56 -6.54 7.73 -0.72
C ASN A 56 -7.57 8.81 -1.10
N ARG A 57 -7.37 9.44 -2.26
CA ARG A 57 -8.31 10.43 -2.80
C ARG A 57 -9.73 9.88 -2.94
N GLN A 58 -9.87 8.61 -3.28
CA GLN A 58 -11.16 7.92 -3.41
C GLN A 58 -11.82 7.55 -2.06
N GLY A 59 -11.24 7.97 -0.94
CA GLY A 59 -11.74 7.67 0.39
C GLY A 59 -11.47 6.25 0.89
N LYS A 60 -10.73 5.39 0.17
CA LYS A 60 -10.33 4.04 0.59
C LYS A 60 -9.12 4.07 1.54
N ILE A 61 -9.07 3.15 2.50
CA ILE A 61 -7.95 3.03 3.45
C ILE A 61 -6.70 2.54 2.69
N ILE A 62 -5.58 3.25 2.86
CA ILE A 62 -4.30 2.86 2.27
C ILE A 62 -3.76 1.62 2.98
N GLY A 63 -3.33 0.64 2.18
CA GLY A 63 -2.73 -0.58 2.71
C GLY A 63 -1.36 -0.34 3.35
N ARG A 64 -1.03 -1.20 4.33
CA ARG A 64 0.21 -1.18 5.12
C ARG A 64 1.50 -0.97 4.30
N ARG A 65 1.59 -1.60 3.12
CA ARG A 65 2.79 -1.52 2.25
C ARG A 65 3.03 -0.11 1.70
N LYS A 66 1.97 0.67 1.51
CA LYS A 66 2.04 2.04 0.99
C LYS A 66 2.19 3.05 2.12
N SER A 67 1.47 2.87 3.23
CA SER A 67 1.54 3.76 4.40
C SER A 67 2.82 3.56 5.24
N GLY A 68 3.40 2.36 5.26
CA GLY A 68 4.53 2.04 6.14
C GLY A 68 4.13 1.62 7.55
N CYS A 69 2.82 1.57 7.85
CA CYS A 69 2.31 1.14 9.15
C CYS A 69 2.82 -0.27 9.53
N THR A 70 2.83 -0.60 10.80
CA THR A 70 2.96 -1.96 11.32
C THR A 70 1.59 -2.62 11.43
N ALA A 71 1.52 -3.93 11.72
CA ALA A 71 0.23 -4.62 11.82
C ALA A 71 -0.65 -4.00 12.91
N ALA A 72 -0.12 -3.84 14.12
CA ALA A 72 -0.85 -3.27 15.25
C ALA A 72 -1.34 -1.83 14.99
N SER A 73 -0.49 -0.96 14.42
CA SER A 73 -0.90 0.40 14.11
C SER A 73 -1.94 0.45 12.99
N GLN A 74 -1.83 -0.41 11.98
CA GLN A 74 -2.84 -0.54 10.93
C GLN A 74 -4.20 -0.95 11.52
N HIS A 75 -4.25 -1.84 12.53
CA HIS A 75 -5.49 -2.21 13.20
C HIS A 75 -6.12 -1.02 13.93
N ALA A 76 -5.32 -0.27 14.71
CA ALA A 76 -5.79 0.92 15.42
C ALA A 76 -6.32 2.01 14.46
N VAL A 77 -5.58 2.28 13.38
CA VAL A 77 -6.01 3.21 12.30
C VAL A 77 -7.31 2.76 11.67
N THR A 78 -7.43 1.47 11.34
CA THR A 78 -8.62 0.96 10.66
C THR A 78 -9.86 1.13 11.54
N GLN A 79 -9.73 0.90 12.85
CA GLN A 79 -10.82 1.15 13.80
C GLN A 79 -11.13 2.65 13.92
N ALA A 80 -10.12 3.51 13.99
CA ALA A 80 -10.31 4.96 14.03
C ALA A 80 -11.02 5.49 12.77
N ILE A 81 -10.58 5.09 11.57
CA ILE A 81 -11.21 5.50 10.29
C ILE A 81 -12.67 5.02 10.22
N LYS A 82 -12.96 3.78 10.64
CA LYS A 82 -14.34 3.27 10.64
C LYS A 82 -15.24 4.08 11.57
N ARG A 83 -14.74 4.45 12.76
CA ARG A 83 -15.46 5.33 13.70
C ARG A 83 -15.66 6.73 13.13
N ALA A 84 -14.62 7.33 12.55
CA ALA A 84 -14.68 8.65 11.92
C ALA A 84 -15.71 8.69 10.78
N ARG A 85 -15.79 7.63 9.96
CA ARG A 85 -16.79 7.51 8.90
C ARG A 85 -18.21 7.37 9.42
N PHE A 86 -18.40 6.59 10.49
CA PHE A 86 -19.71 6.47 11.15
C PHE A 86 -20.19 7.82 11.71
N MET A 87 -19.27 8.62 12.23
CA MET A 87 -19.53 9.99 12.72
C MET A 87 -19.58 11.05 11.61
N ALA A 88 -19.60 10.65 10.33
CA ALA A 88 -19.59 11.54 9.17
C ALA A 88 -18.38 12.51 9.08
N LEU A 89 -17.29 12.25 9.80
CA LEU A 89 -16.06 13.06 9.74
C LEU A 89 -15.19 12.73 8.52
N LEU A 90 -15.31 11.51 7.99
CA LEU A 90 -14.60 11.07 6.78
C LEU A 90 -15.57 10.39 5.81
N PRO A 91 -15.38 10.56 4.49
CA PRO A 91 -16.23 9.93 3.50
C PRO A 91 -15.97 8.42 3.37
N TYR A 92 -17.02 7.67 3.01
CA TYR A 92 -16.90 6.27 2.57
C TYR A 92 -16.41 6.18 1.12
N VAL A 93 -16.85 7.13 0.29
CA VAL A 93 -16.52 7.25 -1.13
C VAL A 93 -16.24 8.72 -1.41
N ALA A 94 -15.14 9.00 -2.09
CA ALA A 94 -14.77 10.32 -2.58
C ALA A 94 -14.41 10.25 -4.06
N GLU A 95 -14.53 11.38 -4.77
CA GLU A 95 -14.31 11.56 -6.22
C GLU A 95 -12.84 11.41 -6.66
#